data_AF-A0A2R4FMH8-F1
#
_entry.id   AF-A0A2R4FMH8-F1
#
_cell.length_a   1.000
_cell.length_b   1.000
_cell.length_c   1.000
_cell.angle_alpha   90.00
_cell.angle_beta   90.00
_cell.angle_gamma   90.00
#
_symmetry.space_group_name_H-M   'P 1'
#
loop_
_entity.id
_entity.type
_entity.pdbx_description
1 polymer ?
#
loop_
_entity_poly.entity_id
_entity_poly.type
_entity_poly.pdbx_seq_one_letter_code
_entity_poly.pdbx_strand_id
1 'polypeptide(L)' 'MSQTGSAELVWRKSTRCESQHCVEVAQVAGGAAVRDSVDPESSLLFGTTAWQAFVDGLRNT' A
#
# COMPACT_ATOMS: atom_id res chain seq x y z
N MET A 1 3.81 -28.61 -5.75
CA MET A 1 3.26 -27.24 -5.62
C MET A 1 4.06 -26.57 -4.51
N SER A 2 5.09 -25.83 -4.87
CA SER A 2 6.03 -25.24 -3.90
C SER A 2 5.49 -23.90 -3.44
N GLN A 3 4.92 -23.85 -2.24
CA GLN A 3 4.65 -22.59 -1.57
C GLN A 3 5.94 -22.16 -0.87
N THR A 4 6.82 -21.49 -1.62
CA THR A 4 7.87 -20.65 -1.02
C THR A 4 7.14 -19.62 -0.17
N GLY A 5 7.39 -19.61 1.14
CA GLY A 5 6.77 -18.67 2.07
C GLY A 5 7.12 -17.23 1.70
N SER A 6 6.33 -16.62 0.83
CA SER A 6 6.27 -15.18 0.65
C SER A 6 5.68 -14.62 1.92
N ALA A 7 6.45 -13.81 2.65
CA ALA A 7 5.90 -13.05 3.76
C ALA A 7 4.67 -12.28 3.26
N GLU A 8 3.48 -12.65 3.75
CA GLU A 8 2.24 -12.02 3.34
C GLU A 8 2.30 -10.55 3.78
N LEU A 9 2.09 -9.64 2.82
CA LEU A 9 2.12 -8.21 3.11
C LEU A 9 0.97 -7.85 4.05
N VAL A 10 1.27 -7.12 5.12
CA VAL A 10 0.26 -6.66 6.07
C VAL A 10 -0.38 -5.38 5.53
N TRP A 11 -1.54 -5.53 4.88
CA TRP A 11 -2.29 -4.42 4.30
C TRP A 11 -3.12 -3.66 5.35
N ARG A 12 -2.98 -2.33 5.36
CA ARG A 12 -3.79 -1.42 6.18
C ARG A 12 -4.75 -0.64 5.28
N LYS A 13 -6.04 -0.85 5.48
CA LYS A 13 -7.11 -0.09 4.84
C LYS A 13 -7.27 1.30 5.50
N SER A 14 -7.64 2.31 4.72
CA SER A 14 -7.98 3.64 5.25
C SER A 14 -9.19 3.57 6.20
N THR A 15 -9.07 4.15 7.39
CA THR A 15 -10.16 4.19 8.39
C THR A 15 -11.33 5.08 8.01
N ARG A 16 -11.16 5.94 6.99
CA ARG A 16 -12.21 6.83 6.45
C ARG A 16 -12.99 6.20 5.30
N CYS A 17 -12.60 4.99 4.87
CA CYS A 17 -13.27 4.31 3.78
C CYS A 17 -14.33 3.35 4.31
N GLU A 18 -15.60 3.64 4.04
CA GLU A 18 -16.75 2.85 4.50
C GLU A 18 -17.35 1.99 3.38
N SER A 19 -16.88 2.16 2.14
CA SER A 19 -17.46 1.56 0.94
C SER A 19 -16.44 0.75 0.12
N GLN A 20 -16.69 0.60 -1.18
CA GLN A 20 -15.77 0.01 -2.15
C GLN A 20 -14.70 1.05 -2.59
N HIS A 21 -13.66 0.60 -3.29
CA HIS A 21 -12.56 1.44 -3.79
C HIS A 21 -11.70 2.09 -2.70
N CYS A 22 -11.44 1.36 -1.62
CA CYS A 22 -10.55 1.83 -0.58
C CYS A 22 -9.10 1.69 -1.00
N VAL A 23 -8.31 2.73 -0.72
CA VAL A 23 -6.86 2.64 -0.75
C VAL A 23 -6.38 1.79 0.43
N GLU A 24 -5.57 0.78 0.12
CA GLU A 24 -4.87 -0.05 1.08
C GLU A 24 -3.36 0.15 0.92
N VAL A 25 -2.65 0.20 2.05
CA VAL A 25 -1.19 0.41 2.07
C VAL A 25 -0.52 -0.66 2.92
N ALA A 26 0.55 -1.26 2.43
CA ALA A 26 1.42 -2.16 3.18
C ALA A 26 2.84 -1.61 3.23
N GLN A 27 3.50 -1.73 4.38
CA GLN A 27 4.94 -1.45 4.48
C GLN A 27 5.72 -2.63 3.92
N VAL A 28 6.74 -2.34 3.12
CA VAL A 28 7.61 -3.34 2.51
C VAL A 28 9.08 -2.99 2.76
N ALA A 29 9.97 -3.97 2.62
CA ALA A 29 11.41 -3.73 2.66
C ALA A 29 11.79 -2.79 1.49
N GLY A 30 11.95 -1.50 1.78
CA GLY A 30 12.29 -0.48 0.79
C GLY A 30 11.20 0.55 0.49
N GLY A 31 10.06 0.53 1.20
CA GLY A 31 9.05 1.59 1.10
C GLY A 31 7.63 1.12 1.37
N ALA A 32 6.72 1.39 0.44
CA ALA A 32 5.30 1.08 0.58
C ALA A 32 4.69 0.51 -0.70
N ALA A 33 3.79 -0.45 -0.53
CA ALA A 33 2.90 -0.92 -1.59
C ALA A 33 1.53 -0.27 -1.39
N VAL A 34 0.91 0.18 -2.47
CA VAL A 34 -0.41 0.84 -2.48
C VAL A 34 -1.29 0.13 -3.50
N ARG A 35 -2.54 -0.18 -3.14
CA ARG A 35 -3.50 -0.81 -4.04
C ARG A 35 -4.93 -0.33 -3.80
N ASP A 36 -5.80 -0.63 -4.76
CA ASP A 36 -7.25 -0.56 -4.57
C ASP A 36 -7.75 -1.89 -3.98
N SER A 37 -8.57 -1.82 -2.93
CA SER A 37 -9.25 -2.96 -2.32
C SER A 37 -10.03 -3.87 -3.29
N VAL A 38 -10.52 -3.35 -4.42
CA VAL A 38 -11.29 -4.12 -5.42
C VAL A 38 -10.39 -4.80 -6.47
N ASP A 39 -9.12 -4.44 -6.52
CA ASP A 39 -8.12 -5.01 -7.40
C ASP A 39 -6.83 -5.34 -6.63
N PRO A 40 -6.88 -6.33 -5.72
CA PRO A 40 -5.80 -6.61 -4.78
C PRO A 40 -4.51 -7.11 -5.44
N GLU A 41 -4.59 -7.56 -6.69
CA GLU A 41 -3.48 -8.10 -7.49
C GLU A 41 -2.65 -6.99 -8.14
N SER A 42 -3.24 -5.82 -8.42
CA SER A 42 -2.49 -4.67 -8.93
C SER A 42 -2.09 -3.74 -7.79
N SER A 43 -0.78 -3.56 -7.62
CA SER A 43 -0.22 -2.66 -6.61
C SER A 43 0.90 -1.80 -7.18
N LEU A 44 0.94 -0.57 -6.72
CA LEU A 44 2.01 0.38 -6.99
C LEU A 44 3.05 0.27 -5.87
N LEU A 45 4.31 0.06 -6.24
CA LEU A 45 5.43 0.05 -5.29
C LEU A 45 6.13 1.41 -5.29
N PHE A 46 6.23 2.00 -4.11
CA PHE A 46 6.97 3.22 -3.87
C PHE A 46 8.24 2.89 -3.11
N GLY A 47 9.38 3.38 -3.60
CA GLY A 47 10.61 3.42 -2.82
C GLY A 47 10.47 4.38 -1.63
N THR A 48 11.27 4.19 -0.58
CA THR A 48 11.21 4.98 0.67
C THR A 48 11.17 6.49 0.42
N THR A 49 12.09 7.02 -0.39
CA THR A 49 12.18 8.46 -0.70
C THR A 49 10.94 8.97 -1.40
N ALA A 50 10.42 8.23 -2.38
CA ALA A 50 9.23 8.62 -3.14
C ALA A 50 7.98 8.58 -2.25
N TRP A 51 7.88 7.58 -1.38
CA TRP A 51 6.78 7.48 -0.42
C TRP A 51 6.78 8.63 0.59
N GLN A 52 7.95 9.00 1.13
CA GLN A 52 8.09 10.15 2.02
C GLN A 52 7.68 11.45 1.33
N ALA A 53 8.22 11.73 0.14
CA ALA A 53 7.87 12.93 -0.62
C ALA A 53 6.37 13.00 -0.95
N PHE A 54 5.75 11.87 -1.30
CA PHE A 54 4.30 11.78 -1.54
C PHE A 54 3.50 12.16 -0.28
N VAL A 55 3.83 11.56 0.87
CA VAL A 55 3.14 11.82 2.14
C VAL A 55 3.35 13.27 2.60
N ASP A 56 4.56 13.81 2.46
CA ASP A 56 4.87 15.19 2.82
C ASP A 56 4.08 16.19 1.98
N GLY A 57 3.94 15.92 0.68
CA GLY A 57 3.10 16.72 -0.22
C GLY A 57 1.62 16.77 0.19
N LEU A 58 1.08 15.67 0.74
CA LEU A 58 -0.31 15.62 1.23
C LEU A 58 -0.54 16.33 2.57
N ARG A 59 0.51 16.56 3.37
CA ARG A 59 0.38 17.23 4.67
C ARG A 59 0.34 18.75 4.55
N ASN A 60 0.86 19.28 3.46
CA ASN A 60 1.01 20.72 3.22
C ASN A 60 -0.13 21.30 2.36
N THR A 61 -1.29 20.66 2.39
CA THR A 61 -2.54 21.08 1.75
C THR A 61 -3.63 21.19 2.80
#